data_AF-A0A6M0FA83-F1
#
_entry.id   AF-A0A6M0FA83-F1
#
_cell.length_a   1.000
_cell.length_b   1.000
_cell.length_c   1.000
_cell.angle_alpha   90.00
_cell.angle_beta   90.00
_cell.angle_gamma   90.00
#
_symmetry.space_group_name_H-M   'P 1'
#
loop_
_entity.id
_entity.type
_entity.pdbx_description
1 polymer ?
#
loop_
_entity_poly.entity_id
_entity_poly.type
_entity_poly.pdbx_seq_one_letter_code
_entity_poly.pdbx_strand_id
1 'polypeptide(L)'
;MVNSLLTHLTQYRRRWLYGIISLFVATGLIIGTPRPTPAVSLFDLLFRGVQIIQLSTMSDRQEMSLGSEINDQIVGDGDGQFQLYPNQGIQNYIKRIGDDLVPYSQRSDIDYVFQVVEDESVNAFATMGGYVYITTGLMRA
;
A
#
# COMPACT_ATOMS: atom_id res chain seq x y z
N MET A 1 42.42 43.79 47.14
CA MET A 1 41.76 42.47 47.20
C MET A 1 40.66 42.25 46.14
N VAL A 2 40.14 43.30 45.48
CA VAL A 2 39.03 43.19 44.50
C VAL A 2 39.46 42.72 43.10
N ASN A 3 40.70 43.01 42.66
CA ASN A 3 41.15 42.69 41.30
C ASN A 3 41.37 41.19 41.00
N SER A 4 41.59 40.34 42.00
CA SER A 4 41.81 38.89 41.80
C SER A 4 40.50 38.14 41.52
N LEU A 5 39.38 38.56 42.11
CA LEU A 5 38.08 37.92 41.88
C LEU A 5 37.53 38.20 40.47
N LEU A 6 37.79 39.40 39.93
CA LEU A 6 37.36 39.80 38.59
C LEU A 6 38.15 39.07 37.48
N THR A 7 39.42 38.73 37.70
CA THR A 7 40.22 37.97 36.73
C THR A 7 39.82 36.49 36.69
N HIS A 8 39.48 35.87 37.82
CA HIS A 8 38.96 34.50 37.85
C HIS A 8 37.60 34.36 37.17
N LEU A 9 36.68 35.34 37.35
CA LEU A 9 35.38 35.37 36.68
C LEU A 9 35.50 35.51 35.16
N THR A 10 36.43 36.34 34.67
CA THR A 10 36.65 36.52 33.23
C THR A 10 37.34 35.32 32.57
N GLN A 11 38.22 34.63 33.30
CA GLN A 11 38.86 33.38 32.84
C GLN A 11 37.87 32.21 32.80
N TYR A 12 36.98 32.11 33.79
CA TYR A 12 35.91 31.12 33.81
C TYR A 12 34.94 31.36 32.63
N ARG A 13 34.54 32.62 32.39
CA ARG A 13 33.70 33.01 31.25
C ARG A 13 34.31 32.64 29.89
N ARG A 14 35.63 32.83 29.71
CA ARG A 14 36.30 32.44 28.45
C ARG A 14 36.27 30.93 28.21
N ARG A 15 36.46 30.11 29.25
CA ARG A 15 36.41 28.64 29.12
C ARG A 15 35.01 28.15 28.70
N TRP A 16 33.96 28.72 29.29
CA TRP A 16 32.58 28.40 28.90
C TRP A 16 32.24 28.88 27.49
N LEU A 17 32.72 30.06 27.08
CA LEU A 17 32.53 30.56 25.71
C LEU A 17 33.13 29.62 24.65
N TYR A 18 34.34 29.11 24.86
CA TYR A 18 34.94 28.15 23.92
C TYR A 18 34.18 26.81 23.88
N GLY A 19 33.65 26.36 25.03
CA GLY A 19 32.79 25.18 25.08
C GLY A 19 31.51 25.35 24.25
N ILE A 20 30.87 26.51 24.34
CA ILE A 20 29.67 26.84 23.56
C ILE A 20 30.00 26.93 22.07
N ILE A 21 31.07 27.62 21.69
CA ILE A 21 31.49 27.74 20.27
C ILE A 21 31.80 26.36 19.67
N SER A 22 32.51 25.50 20.40
CA SER A 22 32.82 24.13 19.97
C SER A 22 31.54 23.30 19.75
N LEU A 23 30.56 23.41 20.64
CA LEU A 23 29.28 22.73 20.51
C LEU A 23 28.53 23.19 19.25
N PHE A 24 28.50 24.49 18.96
CA PHE A 24 27.87 25.03 17.76
C PHE A 24 28.58 24.55 16.48
N VAL A 25 29.91 24.53 16.45
CA VAL A 25 30.69 24.04 15.30
C VAL A 25 30.42 22.55 15.07
N ALA A 26 30.45 21.73 16.13
CA ALA A 26 30.19 20.29 16.03
C ALA A 26 28.76 20.00 15.52
N THR A 27 27.76 20.73 16.03
CA THR A 27 26.37 20.56 15.61
C THR A 27 26.16 21.01 14.17
N GLY A 28 26.82 22.09 13.74
CA GLY A 28 26.77 22.58 12.36
C GLY A 28 27.33 21.56 11.36
N LEU A 29 28.39 20.84 11.69
CA LEU A 29 28.97 19.80 10.83
C LEU A 29 28.06 18.57 10.71
N ILE A 30 27.33 18.21 11.77
CA ILE A 30 26.39 17.06 11.76
C ILE A 30 25.17 17.35 10.87
N ILE A 31 24.71 18.60 10.82
CA ILE A 31 23.56 19.01 10.00
C ILE A 31 23.97 19.31 8.56
N GLY A 32 25.13 19.94 8.38
CA GLY A 32 25.59 20.44 7.08
C GLY A 32 26.31 19.41 6.20
N THR A 33 26.69 18.25 6.74
CA THR A 33 27.26 17.17 5.92
C THR A 33 26.12 16.40 5.25
N PRO A 34 26.03 16.39 3.90
CA PRO A 34 25.04 15.58 3.22
C PRO A 34 25.28 14.11 3.59
N ARG A 35 24.30 13.49 4.25
CA ARG A 35 24.39 12.06 4.55
C ARG A 35 24.39 11.31 3.21
N PRO A 36 25.35 10.40 2.97
CA PRO A 36 25.32 9.59 1.76
C PRO A 36 24.03 8.77 1.77
N THR A 37 23.12 9.08 0.86
CA THR A 37 21.96 8.23 0.59
C THR A 37 22.52 6.90 0.07
N PRO A 38 22.19 5.75 0.66
CA PRO A 38 22.64 4.46 0.14
C PRO A 38 22.19 4.35 -1.32
N ALA A 39 23.17 4.23 -2.22
CA ALA A 39 22.89 4.04 -3.64
C ALA A 39 22.13 2.72 -3.80
N VAL A 40 20.96 2.76 -4.42
CA VAL A 40 20.24 1.55 -4.78
C VAL A 40 21.07 0.82 -5.83
N SER A 41 21.46 -0.42 -5.54
CA SER A 41 22.31 -1.20 -6.44
C SER A 41 21.58 -1.50 -7.74
N LEU A 42 22.28 -1.43 -8.88
CA LEU A 42 21.74 -1.82 -10.18
C LEU A 42 21.25 -3.29 -10.17
N PHE A 43 21.94 -4.16 -9.42
CA PHE A 43 21.51 -5.53 -9.20
C PHE A 43 20.20 -5.63 -8.42
N ASP A 44 20.01 -4.82 -7.38
CA ASP A 44 18.73 -4.78 -6.64
C ASP A 44 17.60 -4.27 -7.54
N LEU A 45 17.87 -3.29 -8.40
CA LEU A 45 16.91 -2.81 -9.41
C LEU A 45 16.58 -3.90 -10.43
N LEU A 46 17.57 -4.68 -10.88
CA LEU A 46 17.39 -5.77 -11.82
C LEU A 46 16.58 -6.93 -11.21
N PHE A 47 16.91 -7.36 -9.99
CA PHE A 47 16.19 -8.44 -9.31
C PHE A 47 14.78 -8.05 -8.86
N ARG A 48 14.55 -6.80 -8.42
CA ARG A 48 13.17 -6.28 -8.19
C ARG A 48 12.40 -6.11 -9.50
N GLY A 49 13.07 -5.69 -10.57
CA GLY A 49 12.47 -5.55 -11.90
C GLY A 49 11.99 -6.89 -12.49
N VAL A 50 12.68 -7.99 -12.22
CA VAL A 50 12.26 -9.33 -12.67
C VAL A 50 10.95 -9.80 -12.01
N GLN A 51 10.62 -9.35 -10.80
CA GLN A 51 9.33 -9.66 -10.17
C GLN A 51 8.14 -9.03 -10.92
N ILE A 52 8.36 -7.96 -11.71
CA ILE A 52 7.32 -7.29 -12.49
C ILE A 52 6.95 -8.11 -13.75
N ILE A 53 7.88 -8.94 -14.26
CA ILE A 53 7.68 -9.70 -15.51
C ILE A 53 6.83 -10.96 -15.29
N GLN A 54 6.69 -11.46 -14.06
CA GLN A 54 5.89 -12.65 -13.76
C GLN A 54 4.37 -12.46 -13.96
N LEU A 55 3.88 -11.23 -14.10
CA LEU A 55 2.48 -10.98 -14.51
C LEU A 55 2.23 -11.35 -15.98
N SER A 56 3.26 -11.44 -16.82
CA SER A 56 3.12 -11.71 -18.26
C SER A 56 3.19 -13.19 -18.64
N THR A 57 3.56 -14.08 -17.70
CA THR A 57 3.71 -15.54 -17.95
C THR A 57 2.97 -16.39 -16.92
N MET A 58 1.99 -15.83 -16.22
CA MET A 58 1.15 -16.60 -15.31
C MET A 58 0.15 -17.47 -16.10
N SER A 59 0.01 -18.73 -15.71
CA SER A 59 -0.97 -19.65 -16.32
C SER A 59 -2.39 -19.41 -15.81
N ASP A 60 -3.42 -19.75 -16.60
CA ASP A 60 -4.83 -19.57 -16.18
C ASP A 60 -5.16 -20.25 -14.84
N ARG A 61 -4.57 -21.44 -14.59
CA ARG A 61 -4.75 -22.14 -13.31
C ARG A 61 -4.16 -21.37 -12.13
N GLN A 62 -3.00 -20.73 -12.32
CA GLN A 62 -2.40 -19.89 -11.29
C GLN A 62 -3.21 -18.61 -11.08
N GLU A 63 -3.70 -18.00 -12.16
CA GLU A 63 -4.60 -16.84 -12.09
C GLU A 63 -5.85 -17.16 -11.28
N MET A 64 -6.49 -18.31 -11.52
CA MET A 64 -7.66 -18.75 -10.76
C MET A 64 -7.34 -18.99 -9.29
N SER A 65 -6.20 -19.63 -8.97
CA SER A 65 -5.82 -19.85 -7.57
C SER A 65 -5.56 -18.54 -6.82
N LEU A 66 -4.87 -17.59 -7.46
CA LEU A 66 -4.63 -16.26 -6.91
C LEU A 66 -5.94 -15.48 -6.77
N GLY A 67 -6.84 -15.61 -7.75
CA GLY A 67 -8.17 -15.02 -7.70
C GLY A 67 -8.97 -15.48 -6.48
N SER A 68 -8.93 -16.78 -6.17
CA SER A 68 -9.57 -17.33 -4.98
C SER A 68 -8.97 -16.76 -3.68
N GLU A 69 -7.63 -16.68 -3.59
CA GLU A 69 -6.97 -16.11 -2.41
C GLU A 69 -7.30 -14.61 -2.24
N ILE A 70 -7.37 -13.87 -3.34
CA ILE A 70 -7.80 -12.47 -3.33
C ILE A 70 -9.26 -12.36 -2.90
N ASN A 71 -10.13 -13.25 -3.38
CA ASN A 71 -11.53 -13.28 -2.98
C ASN A 71 -11.66 -13.48 -1.46
N ASP A 72 -10.92 -14.41 -0.88
CA ASP A 72 -10.95 -14.65 0.57
C ASP A 72 -10.47 -13.43 1.37
N GLN A 73 -9.57 -12.61 0.83
CA GLN A 73 -9.16 -11.35 1.46
C GLN A 73 -10.21 -10.23 1.32
N ILE A 74 -11.00 -10.25 0.25
CA ILE A 74 -12.02 -9.22 -0.01
C ILE A 74 -13.31 -9.53 0.76
N VAL A 75 -13.79 -10.77 0.70
CA VAL A 75 -15.10 -11.16 1.25
C VAL A 75 -15.03 -12.25 2.32
N GLY A 76 -13.84 -12.54 2.85
CA GLY A 76 -13.64 -13.55 3.89
C GLY A 76 -14.48 -13.29 5.14
N ASP A 77 -15.01 -14.36 5.72
CA ASP A 77 -15.89 -14.31 6.88
C ASP A 77 -15.22 -13.56 8.05
N GLY A 78 -15.77 -12.41 8.42
CA GLY A 78 -15.40 -11.64 9.62
C GLY A 78 -14.24 -10.65 9.49
N ASP A 79 -13.26 -10.93 8.62
CA ASP A 79 -12.05 -10.10 8.46
C ASP A 79 -11.85 -9.56 7.02
N GLY A 80 -12.78 -9.84 6.10
CA GLY A 80 -12.75 -9.32 4.73
C GLY A 80 -12.91 -7.79 4.67
N GLN A 81 -12.38 -7.19 3.60
CA GLN A 81 -12.55 -5.74 3.37
C GLN A 81 -14.02 -5.34 3.16
N PHE A 82 -14.81 -6.26 2.61
CA PHE A 82 -16.22 -6.06 2.32
C PHE A 82 -17.05 -7.25 2.82
N GLN A 83 -18.26 -6.96 3.27
CA GLN A 83 -19.22 -8.00 3.66
C GLN A 83 -20.07 -8.41 2.46
N LEU A 84 -20.31 -9.71 2.27
CA LEU A 84 -21.27 -10.19 1.27
C LEU A 84 -22.69 -9.76 1.63
N TYR A 85 -23.42 -9.26 0.63
CA TYR A 85 -24.81 -8.90 0.81
C TYR A 85 -25.69 -10.18 0.86
N PRO A 86 -26.49 -10.40 1.92
CA PRO A 86 -27.10 -11.70 2.21
C PRO A 86 -28.31 -12.05 1.33
N ASN A 87 -28.77 -11.15 0.47
CA ASN A 87 -29.98 -11.37 -0.31
C ASN A 87 -29.71 -12.22 -1.56
N GLN A 88 -30.04 -13.52 -1.48
CA GLN A 88 -29.84 -14.46 -2.58
C GLN A 88 -30.62 -14.09 -3.87
N GLY A 89 -31.78 -13.45 -3.76
CA GLY A 89 -32.55 -13.01 -4.93
C GLY A 89 -31.79 -11.96 -5.74
N ILE A 90 -31.14 -11.03 -5.05
CA ILE A 90 -30.28 -10.02 -5.65
C ILE A 90 -29.01 -10.66 -6.23
N GLN A 91 -28.37 -11.58 -5.51
CA GLN A 91 -27.21 -12.31 -6.02
C GLN A 91 -27.54 -13.05 -7.33
N ASN A 92 -28.68 -13.76 -7.36
CA ASN A 92 -29.14 -14.47 -8.56
C ASN A 92 -29.47 -13.53 -9.72
N TYR A 93 -30.03 -12.35 -9.43
CA TYR A 93 -30.33 -11.35 -10.45
C TYR A 93 -29.05 -10.84 -11.13
N ILE A 94 -28.05 -10.46 -10.33
CA ILE A 94 -26.76 -10.01 -10.84
C ILE A 94 -26.03 -11.15 -11.58
N LYS A 95 -26.06 -12.37 -11.02
CA LYS A 95 -25.51 -13.55 -11.70
C LYS A 95 -26.13 -13.75 -13.08
N ARG A 96 -27.45 -13.65 -13.20
CA ARG A 96 -28.15 -13.81 -14.50
C ARG A 96 -27.70 -12.77 -15.51
N ILE A 97 -27.55 -11.50 -15.09
CA ILE A 97 -27.02 -10.45 -15.98
C ILE A 97 -25.60 -10.83 -16.43
N GLY A 98 -24.76 -11.28 -15.50
CA GLY A 98 -23.42 -11.77 -15.81
C GLY A 98 -23.42 -12.90 -16.82
N ASP A 99 -24.21 -13.95 -16.58
CA ASP A 99 -24.36 -15.11 -17.45
C ASP A 99 -24.80 -14.73 -18.88
N ASP A 100 -25.65 -13.70 -19.02
CA ASP A 100 -26.08 -13.17 -20.33
C ASP A 100 -24.97 -12.37 -21.05
N LEU A 101 -24.03 -11.79 -20.31
CA LEU A 101 -22.94 -10.94 -20.85
C LEU A 101 -21.65 -11.72 -21.16
N VAL A 102 -21.28 -12.69 -20.33
CA VAL A 102 -20.02 -13.46 -20.43
C VAL A 102 -19.77 -14.06 -21.82
N PRO A 103 -20.76 -14.63 -22.54
CA PRO A 103 -20.57 -15.19 -23.89
C PRO A 103 -20.08 -14.19 -24.93
N TYR A 104 -20.27 -12.88 -24.69
CA TYR A 104 -19.85 -11.80 -25.58
C TYR A 104 -18.54 -11.12 -25.12
N SER A 105 -17.93 -11.62 -24.05
CA SER A 105 -16.65 -11.13 -23.55
C SER A 105 -15.46 -11.73 -24.32
N GLN A 106 -14.28 -11.14 -24.17
CA GLN A 106 -13.05 -11.65 -24.81
C GLN A 106 -12.54 -12.94 -24.18
N ARG A 107 -12.91 -13.23 -22.92
CA ARG A 107 -12.50 -14.41 -22.15
C ARG A 107 -13.74 -15.17 -21.69
N SER A 108 -14.53 -15.67 -22.63
CA SER A 108 -15.76 -16.41 -22.32
C SER A 108 -15.51 -17.82 -21.77
N ASP A 109 -14.25 -18.24 -21.67
CA ASP A 109 -13.77 -19.56 -21.28
C ASP A 109 -13.40 -19.68 -19.80
N ILE A 110 -13.55 -18.59 -19.02
CA ILE A 110 -13.33 -18.59 -17.57
C ILE A 110 -14.65 -18.58 -16.80
N ASP A 111 -14.64 -19.20 -15.62
CA ASP A 111 -15.79 -19.21 -14.73
C ASP A 111 -15.87 -17.89 -13.94
N TYR A 112 -16.80 -17.01 -14.33
CA TYR A 112 -17.03 -15.76 -13.63
C TYR A 112 -17.87 -15.95 -12.37
N VAL A 113 -17.48 -15.27 -11.29
CA VAL A 113 -18.19 -15.28 -10.00
C VAL A 113 -18.62 -13.86 -9.67
N PHE A 114 -19.91 -13.58 -9.86
CA PHE A 114 -20.50 -12.28 -9.54
C PHE A 114 -21.01 -12.24 -8.10
N GLN A 115 -20.61 -11.23 -7.35
CA GLN A 115 -20.93 -11.08 -5.94
C GLN A 115 -21.37 -9.65 -5.64
N VAL A 116 -22.45 -9.51 -4.87
CA VAL A 116 -22.87 -8.24 -4.31
C VAL A 116 -22.27 -8.07 -2.92
N VAL A 117 -21.63 -6.92 -2.69
CA VAL A 117 -20.99 -6.55 -1.44
C VAL A 117 -21.65 -5.33 -0.80
N GLU A 118 -21.72 -5.33 0.52
CA GLU A 118 -22.30 -4.25 1.31
C GLU A 118 -21.34 -3.06 1.41
N ASP A 119 -21.58 -2.07 0.56
CA ASP A 119 -20.93 -0.77 0.54
C ASP A 119 -21.92 0.26 -0.04
N GLU A 120 -21.97 1.46 0.51
CA GLU A 120 -22.81 2.58 0.07
C GLU A 120 -22.20 3.35 -1.12
N SER A 121 -20.92 3.16 -1.40
CA SER A 121 -20.24 3.75 -2.54
C SER A 121 -20.84 3.25 -3.85
N VAL A 122 -20.95 4.11 -4.86
CA VAL A 122 -21.38 3.73 -6.22
C VAL A 122 -20.17 3.18 -6.95
N ASN A 123 -19.98 1.86 -6.93
CA ASN A 123 -18.77 1.22 -7.47
C ASN A 123 -19.03 -0.22 -7.95
N ALA A 124 -18.17 -0.69 -8.84
CA ALA A 124 -18.02 -2.10 -9.21
C ALA A 124 -16.59 -2.36 -9.66
N PHE A 125 -16.03 -3.52 -9.31
CA PHE A 125 -14.67 -3.87 -9.65
C PHE A 125 -14.54 -5.38 -9.87
N ALA A 126 -13.46 -5.79 -10.52
CA ALA A 126 -13.17 -7.20 -10.79
C ALA A 126 -11.73 -7.53 -10.41
N THR A 127 -11.50 -8.78 -10.01
CA THR A 127 -10.18 -9.31 -9.68
C THR A 127 -9.82 -10.49 -10.57
N MET A 128 -8.60 -10.97 -10.42
CA MET A 128 -8.08 -12.17 -11.09
C MET A 128 -9.01 -13.36 -10.86
N GLY A 129 -9.01 -14.31 -11.78
CA GLY A 129 -9.79 -15.55 -11.64
C GLY A 129 -11.30 -15.38 -11.86
N GLY A 130 -11.75 -14.24 -12.41
CA GLY A 130 -13.14 -14.05 -12.83
C GLY A 130 -14.09 -13.53 -11.75
N TYR A 131 -13.59 -13.11 -10.59
CA TYR A 131 -14.44 -12.54 -9.53
C TYR A 131 -14.82 -11.09 -9.85
N VAL A 132 -16.11 -10.78 -9.75
CA VAL A 132 -16.68 -9.46 -10.02
C VAL A 132 -17.53 -9.04 -8.82
N TYR A 133 -17.27 -7.85 -8.29
CA TYR A 133 -17.90 -7.31 -7.09
C TYR A 133 -18.74 -6.08 -7.45
N ILE A 134 -19.98 -6.08 -7.00
CA ILE A 134 -20.96 -5.02 -7.23
C ILE A 134 -21.35 -4.47 -5.86
N THR A 135 -21.20 -3.17 -5.63
CA THR A 135 -21.59 -2.58 -4.34
C THR A 135 -23.10 -2.37 -4.27
N THR A 136 -23.67 -2.45 -3.06
CA THR A 136 -25.08 -2.10 -2.88
C THR A 136 -25.39 -0.63 -3.19
N GLY A 137 -24.41 0.27 -3.09
CA GLY A 137 -24.52 1.67 -3.49
C GLY A 137 -24.76 1.82 -4.99
N LEU A 138 -24.04 1.06 -5.83
CA LEU A 138 -24.27 1.03 -7.28
C LEU A 138 -25.68 0.57 -7.63
N MET A 139 -26.26 -0.35 -6.86
CA MET A 139 -27.62 -0.83 -7.09
C MET A 139 -28.73 0.18 -6.76
N ARG A 140 -28.44 1.18 -5.93
CA ARG A 140 -29.42 2.18 -5.47
C ARG A 140 -29.31 3.52 -6.22
N ALA A 141 -28.24 3.69 -7.01
CA ALA A 141 -28.00 4.89 -7.83
C ALA A 141 -28.94 4.94 -9.04
#